data_AF-A0A7Y2Q7G0-F1
#
_entry.id   AF-A0A7Y2Q7G0-F1
#
_cell.length_a   1.000
_cell.length_b   1.000
_cell.length_c   1.000
_cell.angle_alpha   90.00
_cell.angle_beta   90.00
_cell.angle_gamma   90.00
#
_symmetry.space_group_name_H-M   'P 1'
#
loop_
_entity.id
_entity.type
_entity.pdbx_description
1 polymer ?
#
loop_
_entity_poly.entity_id
_entity_poly.type
_entity_poly.pdbx_seq_one_letter_code
_entity_poly.pdbx_strand_id
1 'polypeptide(L)'
;MARKALILVEGSVRGTGPQFVRAAQRLGLHPITLAADPAQYDYIATEGLEAIRVDTENLDALICECSRLRARYDIAGITSVREDVYITVGKLCGHFGLPGPNPVSIERCCDKFTQRQLLAQSGVPIPAYRLATNAREIETSAAEIGLPVILKPAVGLGSIGVRLCRTIDALAEQKNYLRGEKR
;
A
#
# COMPACT_ATOMS: atom_id res chain seq x y z
N MET A 1 30.00 -15.22 -11.36
CA MET A 1 28.84 -15.22 -10.45
C MET A 1 27.67 -14.57 -11.16
N ALA A 2 26.45 -15.10 -11.03
CA ALA A 2 25.27 -14.46 -11.60
C ALA A 2 25.10 -13.05 -11.02
N ARG A 3 24.75 -12.08 -11.86
CA ARG A 3 24.54 -10.69 -11.42
C ARG A 3 23.34 -10.66 -10.47
N LYS A 4 23.51 -10.09 -9.28
CA LYS A 4 22.43 -9.98 -8.30
C LYS A 4 21.48 -8.84 -8.66
N ALA A 5 20.18 -9.08 -8.61
CA ALA A 5 19.17 -8.08 -8.93
C ALA A 5 18.23 -7.80 -7.75
N LEU A 6 17.78 -6.55 -7.65
CA LEU A 6 16.67 -6.16 -6.79
C LEU A 6 15.49 -5.77 -7.67
N ILE A 7 14.35 -6.42 -7.48
CA ILE A 7 13.13 -6.10 -8.21
C ILE A 7 12.34 -5.03 -7.45
N LEU A 8 11.96 -3.96 -8.15
CA LEU A 8 11.08 -2.90 -7.67
C LEU A 8 9.72 -3.05 -8.38
N VAL A 9 8.67 -3.42 -7.64
CA VAL A 9 7.30 -3.45 -8.18
C VAL A 9 6.73 -2.04 -8.08
N GLU A 10 6.46 -1.42 -9.21
CA GLU A 10 6.13 -0.01 -9.39
C GLU A 10 7.22 0.97 -8.92
N GLY A 11 7.16 2.18 -9.48
CA GLY A 11 7.99 3.31 -9.12
C GLY A 11 7.22 4.39 -8.35
N SER A 12 7.80 5.57 -8.27
CA SER A 12 7.13 6.77 -7.75
C SER A 12 7.37 7.95 -8.67
N VAL A 13 6.30 8.64 -9.09
CA VAL A 13 6.41 9.86 -9.92
C VAL A 13 7.13 10.99 -9.18
N ARG A 14 6.92 11.08 -7.86
CA ARG A 14 7.63 11.99 -6.95
C ARG A 14 8.09 11.21 -5.73
N GLY A 15 9.31 11.48 -5.25
CA GLY A 15 9.77 10.98 -3.96
C GLY A 15 10.86 9.91 -4.05
N THR A 16 10.57 8.74 -3.48
CA THR A 16 11.59 7.79 -2.98
C THR A 16 12.09 6.78 -4.02
N GLY A 17 11.46 6.66 -5.19
CA GLY A 17 11.87 5.76 -6.28
C GLY A 17 13.38 5.82 -6.60
N PRO A 18 13.93 7.00 -6.93
CA PRO A 18 15.37 7.16 -7.17
C PRO A 18 16.24 6.83 -5.94
N GLN A 19 15.71 6.91 -4.72
CA GLN A 19 16.45 6.55 -3.50
C GLN A 19 16.59 5.03 -3.36
N PHE A 20 15.54 4.27 -3.70
CA PHE A 20 15.57 2.80 -3.73
C PHE A 20 16.57 2.29 -4.78
N VAL A 21 16.52 2.86 -5.99
CA VAL A 21 17.47 2.55 -7.07
C VAL A 21 18.91 2.79 -6.62
N ARG A 22 19.21 3.98 -6.10
CA ARG A 22 20.55 4.33 -5.62
C ARG A 22 20.99 3.47 -4.43
N ALA A 23 20.06 3.08 -3.55
CA ALA A 23 20.37 2.14 -2.47
C ALA A 23 20.75 0.76 -3.01
N ALA A 24 19.99 0.22 -3.98
CA ALA A 24 20.30 -1.05 -4.63
C ALA A 24 21.68 -1.02 -5.30
N GLN A 25 21.97 0.03 -6.07
CA GLN A 25 23.27 0.21 -6.73
C GLN A 25 24.43 0.31 -5.73
N ARG A 26 24.27 1.04 -4.62
CA ARG A 26 25.27 1.11 -3.54
C ARG A 26 25.55 -0.24 -2.88
N LEU A 27 24.56 -1.14 -2.87
CA LEU A 27 24.71 -2.51 -2.39
C LEU A 27 25.25 -3.47 -3.46
N GLY A 28 25.61 -2.96 -4.65
CA GLY A 28 26.10 -3.77 -5.77
C GLY A 28 25.01 -4.59 -6.47
N LEU A 29 23.73 -4.26 -6.25
CA LEU A 29 22.59 -4.91 -6.88
C LEU A 29 22.20 -4.18 -8.17
N HIS A 30 21.69 -4.94 -9.14
CA HIS A 30 21.09 -4.41 -10.36
C HIS A 30 19.60 -4.14 -10.14
N PRO A 31 19.14 -2.89 -10.05
CA PRO A 31 17.73 -2.58 -9.89
C PRO A 31 16.97 -2.84 -11.20
N ILE A 32 15.85 -3.55 -11.12
CA ILE A 32 14.93 -3.79 -12.24
C ILE A 32 13.53 -3.37 -11.79
N THR A 33 12.88 -2.50 -12.54
CA THR A 33 11.51 -2.05 -12.21
C THR A 33 10.47 -2.84 -13.00
N LEU A 34 9.50 -3.45 -12.32
CA LEU A 34 8.30 -4.03 -12.92
C LEU A 34 7.15 -3.04 -12.74
N ALA A 35 6.56 -2.53 -13.81
CA ALA A 35 5.49 -1.52 -13.70
C ALA A 35 4.42 -1.68 -14.79
N ALA A 36 3.18 -1.29 -14.49
CA ALA A 36 2.08 -1.24 -15.47
C ALA A 36 2.36 -0.23 -16.59
N ASP A 37 3.00 0.88 -16.23
CA ASP A 37 3.52 1.87 -17.16
C ASP A 37 4.88 2.41 -16.66
N PRO A 38 6.01 1.87 -17.14
CA PRO A 38 7.32 2.37 -16.76
C PRO A 38 7.59 3.81 -17.21
N ALA A 39 6.92 4.28 -18.27
CA ALA A 39 7.17 5.60 -18.84
C ALA A 39 6.70 6.75 -17.95
N GLN A 40 5.82 6.47 -16.98
CA GLN A 40 5.36 7.48 -16.01
C GLN A 40 6.45 7.89 -14.98
N TYR A 41 7.60 7.19 -14.98
CA TYR A 41 8.69 7.39 -14.02
C TYR A 41 9.94 7.96 -14.70
N ASP A 42 10.03 9.29 -14.82
CA ASP A 42 11.09 10.00 -15.57
C ASP A 42 12.53 9.55 -15.24
N TYR A 43 12.78 9.20 -13.97
CA TYR A 43 14.11 8.77 -13.52
C TYR A 43 14.56 7.45 -14.14
N ILE A 44 13.62 6.58 -14.57
CA ILE A 44 13.95 5.31 -15.22
C ILE A 44 14.65 5.58 -16.56
N ALA A 45 14.06 6.45 -17.39
CA ALA A 45 14.65 6.82 -18.67
C ALA A 45 15.92 7.66 -18.50
N THR A 46 15.89 8.62 -17.56
CA THR A 46 17.02 9.54 -17.31
C THR A 46 18.27 8.81 -16.84
N GLU A 47 18.12 7.80 -15.98
CA GLU A 47 19.24 7.03 -15.42
C GLU A 47 19.54 5.74 -16.21
N GLY A 48 18.80 5.46 -17.30
CA GLY A 48 18.98 4.27 -18.13
C GLY A 48 18.73 2.96 -17.38
N LEU A 49 17.74 2.94 -16.49
CA LEU A 49 17.42 1.77 -15.65
C LEU A 49 16.66 0.71 -16.43
N GLU A 50 16.88 -0.57 -16.07
CA GLU A 50 16.09 -1.66 -16.63
C GLU A 50 14.67 -1.60 -16.05
N ALA A 51 13.68 -1.53 -16.92
CA ALA A 51 12.27 -1.60 -16.55
C ALA A 51 11.50 -2.48 -17.53
N ILE A 52 10.55 -3.24 -16.99
CA ILE A 52 9.72 -4.19 -17.73
C ILE A 52 8.26 -3.82 -17.48
N ARG A 53 7.52 -3.69 -18.58
CA ARG A 53 6.08 -3.47 -18.51
C ARG A 53 5.37 -4.77 -18.15
N VAL A 54 4.60 -4.77 -17.07
CA VAL A 54 3.80 -5.92 -16.62
C VAL A 54 2.59 -5.42 -15.85
N ASP A 55 1.47 -6.14 -15.95
CA ASP A 55 0.30 -5.87 -15.10
C ASP A 55 0.65 -6.14 -13.64
N THR A 56 0.82 -5.09 -12.84
CA THR A 56 1.23 -5.17 -11.44
C THR A 56 0.08 -5.51 -10.49
N GLU A 57 -1.15 -5.53 -10.97
CA GLU A 57 -2.32 -6.02 -10.23
C GLU A 57 -2.50 -7.54 -10.39
N ASN A 58 -1.86 -8.13 -11.41
CA ASN A 58 -1.89 -9.56 -11.69
C ASN A 58 -0.67 -10.28 -11.10
N LEU A 59 -0.88 -11.01 -10.00
CA LEU A 59 0.17 -11.76 -9.31
C LEU A 59 0.82 -12.83 -10.22
N ASP A 60 0.05 -13.54 -11.04
CA ASP A 60 0.58 -14.59 -11.91
C ASP A 60 1.46 -14.00 -13.02
N ALA A 61 1.09 -12.84 -13.56
CA ALA A 61 1.91 -12.11 -14.52
C ALA A 61 3.26 -11.70 -13.89
N LEU A 62 3.25 -11.21 -12.65
CA LEU A 62 4.47 -10.88 -11.91
C LEU A 62 5.32 -12.11 -11.59
N ILE A 63 4.71 -13.25 -11.23
CA ILE A 63 5.41 -14.51 -11.02
C ILE A 63 6.09 -14.98 -12.31
N CYS A 64 5.40 -14.92 -13.44
CA CYS A 64 5.95 -15.28 -14.74
C CYS A 64 7.18 -14.42 -15.08
N GLU A 65 7.08 -13.09 -14.93
CA GLU A 65 8.19 -12.18 -15.23
C GLU A 65 9.37 -12.37 -14.27
N CYS A 66 9.11 -12.51 -12.96
CA CYS A 66 10.17 -12.79 -12.00
C CYS A 66 10.86 -14.14 -12.30
N SER A 67 10.12 -15.15 -12.74
CA SER A 67 10.69 -16.45 -13.13
C SER A 67 11.60 -16.34 -14.36
N ARG A 68 11.23 -15.54 -15.36
CA ARG A 68 12.09 -15.23 -16.52
C ARG A 68 13.35 -14.48 -16.09
N LEU A 69 13.23 -13.57 -15.13
CA LEU A 69 14.37 -12.83 -14.58
C LEU A 69 15.34 -13.73 -13.80
N ARG A 70 14.86 -14.74 -13.06
CA ARG A 70 15.72 -15.70 -12.36
C ARG A 70 16.64 -16.50 -13.29
N ALA A 71 16.29 -16.65 -14.56
CA ALA A 71 17.15 -17.31 -15.55
C ALA A 71 18.42 -16.48 -15.88
N ARG A 72 18.39 -15.16 -15.64
CA ARG A 72 19.48 -14.21 -15.97
C ARG A 72 20.13 -13.60 -14.74
N TYR A 73 19.38 -13.51 -13.64
CA TYR A 73 19.77 -12.79 -12.43
C TYR A 73 19.57 -13.66 -11.19
N ASP A 74 20.49 -13.50 -10.23
CA ASP A 74 20.26 -13.96 -8.85
C ASP A 74 19.38 -12.91 -8.14
N ILE A 75 18.06 -13.15 -8.06
CA ILE A 75 17.14 -12.19 -7.45
C ILE A 75 17.38 -12.17 -5.94
N ALA A 76 18.01 -11.11 -5.45
CA ALA A 76 18.33 -10.92 -4.05
C ALA A 76 17.13 -10.44 -3.22
N GLY A 77 16.13 -9.84 -3.86
CA GLY A 77 14.92 -9.37 -3.18
C GLY A 77 13.90 -8.74 -4.13
N ILE A 78 12.69 -8.58 -3.62
CA ILE A 78 11.56 -7.91 -4.29
C ILE A 78 10.99 -6.91 -3.29
N THR A 79 10.80 -5.67 -3.70
CA THR A 79 10.23 -4.61 -2.86
C THR A 79 9.44 -3.60 -3.70
N SER A 80 8.87 -2.59 -3.08
CA SER A 80 8.17 -1.49 -3.73
C SER A 80 8.32 -0.20 -2.95
N VAL A 81 8.10 0.93 -3.61
CA VAL A 81 7.95 2.24 -2.98
C VAL A 81 6.49 2.61 -2.71
N ARG A 82 5.52 1.82 -3.19
CA ARG A 82 4.09 2.08 -3.03
C ARG A 82 3.45 1.13 -2.01
N GLU A 83 2.59 1.69 -1.17
CA GLU A 83 1.86 0.95 -0.13
C GLU A 83 0.81 0.00 -0.73
N ASP A 84 0.16 0.39 -1.82
CA ASP A 84 -0.96 -0.34 -2.41
C ASP A 84 -0.56 -1.66 -3.09
N VAL A 85 0.71 -1.81 -3.49
CA VAL A 85 1.22 -3.07 -4.08
C VAL A 85 1.97 -3.95 -3.07
N TYR A 86 2.08 -3.54 -1.80
CA TYR A 86 2.95 -4.23 -0.84
C TYR A 86 2.42 -5.62 -0.45
N ILE A 87 1.10 -5.84 -0.51
CA ILE A 87 0.51 -7.18 -0.37
C ILE A 87 1.01 -8.10 -1.49
N THR A 88 1.01 -7.61 -2.74
CA THR A 88 1.50 -8.34 -3.91
C THR A 88 3.00 -8.65 -3.78
N VAL A 89 3.81 -7.68 -3.33
CA VAL A 89 5.23 -7.88 -3.03
C VAL A 89 5.43 -8.99 -2.00
N GLY A 90 4.68 -8.98 -0.90
CA GLY A 90 4.78 -10.04 0.11
C GLY A 90 4.44 -11.43 -0.46
N LYS A 91 3.40 -11.52 -1.31
CA LYS A 91 3.03 -12.76 -1.99
C LYS A 91 4.13 -13.24 -2.94
N LEU A 92 4.74 -12.34 -3.69
CA LEU A 92 5.89 -12.66 -4.57
C LEU A 92 7.09 -13.15 -3.76
N CYS A 93 7.46 -12.47 -2.68
CA CYS A 93 8.54 -12.92 -1.81
C CYS A 93 8.27 -14.33 -1.26
N GLY A 94 7.05 -14.58 -0.79
CA GLY A 94 6.64 -15.92 -0.35
C GLY A 94 6.73 -16.97 -1.45
N HIS A 95 6.29 -16.66 -2.67
CA HIS A 95 6.36 -17.56 -3.82
C HIS A 95 7.80 -17.95 -4.18
N PHE A 96 8.74 -17.00 -4.12
CA PHE A 96 10.14 -17.23 -4.47
C PHE A 96 11.04 -17.64 -3.31
N GLY A 97 10.49 -17.78 -2.09
CA GLY A 97 11.26 -18.10 -0.88
C GLY A 97 12.23 -16.98 -0.47
N LEU A 98 11.89 -15.72 -0.79
CA LEU A 98 12.69 -14.55 -0.47
C LEU A 98 12.24 -13.92 0.85
N PRO A 99 13.14 -13.24 1.58
CA PRO A 99 12.74 -12.42 2.71
C PRO A 99 11.78 -11.33 2.23
N GLY A 100 10.70 -11.14 2.97
CA GLY A 100 9.67 -10.17 2.60
C GLY A 100 8.65 -9.96 3.69
N PRO A 101 7.80 -8.93 3.54
CA PRO A 101 6.73 -8.66 4.48
C PRO A 101 5.67 -9.76 4.42
N ASN A 102 5.06 -10.09 5.56
CA ASN A 102 3.97 -11.05 5.62
C ASN A 102 2.69 -10.44 5.00
N PRO A 103 2.10 -11.04 3.94
CA PRO A 103 0.90 -10.50 3.30
C PRO A 103 -0.30 -10.34 4.24
N VAL A 104 -0.50 -11.31 5.13
CA VAL A 104 -1.60 -11.30 6.12
C VAL A 104 -1.41 -10.15 7.11
N SER A 105 -0.17 -9.88 7.52
CA SER A 105 0.13 -8.74 8.39
C SER A 105 -0.13 -7.41 7.69
N ILE A 106 0.21 -7.28 6.41
CA ILE A 106 -0.06 -6.06 5.63
C ILE A 106 -1.57 -5.85 5.49
N GLU A 107 -2.32 -6.88 5.09
CA GLU A 107 -3.78 -6.81 4.96
C GLU A 107 -4.46 -6.33 6.26
N ARG A 108 -4.02 -6.88 7.41
CA ARG A 108 -4.47 -6.44 8.74
C ARG A 108 -4.11 -5.00 9.08
N CYS A 109 -3.05 -4.45 8.51
CA CYS A 109 -2.66 -3.05 8.69
C CYS A 109 -3.46 -2.10 7.77
N CYS A 110 -3.90 -2.56 6.60
CA CYS A 110 -4.65 -1.75 5.63
C CYS A 110 -6.10 -1.52 6.06
N ASP A 111 -6.70 -2.47 6.77
CA ASP A 111 -8.04 -2.34 7.35
C ASP A 111 -7.98 -1.77 8.77
N LYS A 112 -8.45 -0.53 8.94
CA LYS A 112 -8.38 0.18 10.23
C LYS A 112 -9.28 -0.44 11.30
N PHE A 113 -10.35 -1.15 10.93
CA PHE A 113 -11.20 -1.83 11.90
C PHE A 113 -10.48 -3.06 12.45
N THR A 114 -9.92 -3.89 11.57
CA THR A 114 -9.10 -5.06 11.92
C THR A 114 -7.87 -4.63 12.73
N GLN A 115 -7.20 -3.56 12.32
CA GLN A 115 -6.07 -2.97 13.04
C GLN A 115 -6.45 -2.61 14.48
N ARG A 116 -7.60 -1.96 14.68
CA ARG A 116 -8.07 -1.58 16.04
C ARG A 116 -8.37 -2.81 16.90
N GLN A 117 -8.98 -3.85 16.34
CA GLN A 117 -9.23 -5.10 17.06
C GLN A 117 -7.93 -5.75 17.53
N LEU A 118 -6.92 -5.84 16.66
CA LEU A 118 -5.62 -6.45 16.99
C LEU A 118 -4.85 -5.65 18.04
N LEU A 119 -4.89 -4.30 17.94
CA LEU A 119 -4.27 -3.44 18.93
C LEU A 119 -4.94 -3.59 20.31
N ALA A 120 -6.27 -3.64 20.36
CA ALA A 120 -7.01 -3.87 21.60
C ALA A 120 -6.66 -5.23 22.23
N GLN A 121 -6.65 -6.30 21.43
CA GLN A 121 -6.26 -7.65 21.87
C GLN A 121 -4.83 -7.69 22.42
N SER A 122 -3.95 -6.81 21.93
CA SER A 122 -2.56 -6.70 22.37
C SER A 122 -2.37 -5.74 23.55
N GLY A 123 -3.45 -5.22 24.14
CA GLY A 123 -3.39 -4.27 25.27
C GLY A 123 -2.88 -2.88 24.90
N VAL A 124 -2.80 -2.54 23.60
CA VAL A 124 -2.41 -1.20 23.17
C VAL A 124 -3.59 -0.24 23.36
N PRO A 125 -3.39 0.90 24.06
CA PRO A 125 -4.45 1.89 24.22
C PRO A 125 -4.94 2.41 22.86
N ILE A 126 -6.25 2.41 22.65
CA ILE A 126 -6.90 2.91 21.45
C ILE A 126 -8.10 3.80 21.81
N PRO A 127 -8.44 4.81 20.98
CA PRO A 127 -9.67 5.56 21.18
C PRO A 127 -10.89 4.67 20.98
N ALA A 128 -12.02 5.05 21.59
CA ALA A 128 -13.32 4.44 21.32
C ALA A 128 -13.62 4.51 19.80
N TYR A 129 -14.13 3.41 19.25
CA TYR A 129 -14.41 3.29 17.82
C TYR A 129 -15.64 2.39 17.58
N ARG A 130 -16.22 2.57 16.40
CA ARG A 130 -17.29 1.74 15.83
C ARG A 130 -17.03 1.57 14.33
N LEU A 131 -17.44 0.42 13.80
CA LEU A 131 -17.60 0.24 12.36
C LEU A 131 -19.02 0.68 12.00
N ALA A 132 -19.15 1.46 10.93
CA ALA A 132 -20.43 1.85 10.39
C ALA A 132 -20.47 1.54 8.89
N THR A 133 -21.49 0.84 8.46
CA THR A 133 -21.71 0.38 7.08
C THR A 133 -22.78 1.18 6.35
N ASN A 134 -23.52 2.03 7.07
CA ASN A 134 -24.56 2.88 6.53
C ASN A 134 -24.70 4.20 7.31
N ALA A 135 -25.49 5.13 6.76
CA ALA A 135 -25.73 6.46 7.31
C ALA A 135 -26.24 6.45 8.76
N ARG A 136 -27.19 5.54 9.07
CA ARG A 136 -27.80 5.43 10.40
C ARG A 136 -26.79 4.95 11.43
N GLU A 137 -25.94 3.99 11.07
CA GLU A 137 -24.86 3.50 11.93
C GLU A 137 -23.82 4.58 12.21
N ILE A 138 -23.51 5.46 11.24
CA ILE A 138 -22.61 6.60 11.45
C ILE A 138 -23.17 7.53 12.54
N GLU A 139 -24.44 7.90 12.43
CA GLU A 139 -25.10 8.82 13.37
C GLU A 139 -25.21 8.21 14.77
N THR A 140 -25.64 6.95 14.84
CA THR A 140 -25.78 6.22 16.12
C THR A 140 -24.42 6.04 16.79
N SER A 141 -23.40 5.65 16.03
CA SER A 141 -22.03 5.49 16.55
C SER A 141 -21.44 6.79 17.07
N ALA A 142 -21.67 7.90 16.36
CA ALA A 142 -21.18 9.21 16.80
C ALA A 142 -21.88 9.69 18.07
N ALA A 143 -23.18 9.41 18.23
CA ALA A 143 -23.93 9.70 19.44
C ALA A 143 -23.44 8.86 20.64
N GLU A 144 -23.14 7.57 20.42
CA GLU A 144 -22.58 6.68 21.45
C GLU A 144 -21.18 7.08 21.91
N ILE A 145 -20.30 7.45 20.97
CA ILE A 145 -18.90 7.82 21.27
C ILE A 145 -18.82 9.23 21.88
N GLY A 146 -19.69 10.14 21.43
CA GLY A 146 -19.63 11.56 21.79
C GLY A 146 -18.69 12.37 20.88
N LEU A 147 -19.09 13.60 20.54
CA LEU A 147 -18.27 14.51 19.74
C LEU A 147 -17.11 15.10 20.56
N PRO A 148 -15.96 15.41 19.94
CA PRO A 148 -15.67 15.26 18.51
C PRO A 148 -15.27 13.84 18.10
N VAL A 149 -15.62 13.45 16.86
CA VAL A 149 -15.24 12.14 16.28
C VAL A 149 -14.45 12.30 14.99
N ILE A 150 -13.63 11.31 14.65
CA ILE A 150 -13.03 11.17 13.32
C ILE A 150 -13.91 10.22 12.50
N LEU A 151 -14.54 10.73 11.43
CA LEU A 151 -15.22 9.90 10.45
C LEU A 151 -14.31 9.68 9.24
N LYS A 152 -14.06 8.41 8.90
CA LYS A 152 -13.15 8.00 7.82
C LYS A 152 -13.48 6.62 7.25
N PRO A 153 -13.09 6.32 6.00
CA PRO A 153 -13.11 4.96 5.46
C PRO A 153 -12.28 3.98 6.29
N ALA A 154 -12.77 2.74 6.42
CA ALA A 154 -12.03 1.65 7.07
C ALA A 154 -10.77 1.29 6.28
N VAL A 155 -10.89 1.15 4.95
CA VAL A 155 -9.80 0.92 4.00
C VAL A 155 -9.56 2.20 3.19
N GLY A 156 -8.29 2.54 2.97
CA GLY A 156 -7.90 3.72 2.18
C GLY A 156 -6.62 4.37 2.67
N LEU A 157 -6.04 5.21 1.81
CA LEU A 157 -4.71 5.80 1.92
C LEU A 157 -4.73 7.33 1.74
N GLY A 158 -3.62 7.99 2.10
CA GLY A 158 -3.44 9.43 1.82
C GLY A 158 -4.39 10.39 2.54
N SER A 159 -4.99 9.97 3.67
CA SER A 159 -6.02 10.73 4.40
C SER A 159 -7.27 11.09 3.60
N ILE A 160 -7.50 10.42 2.46
CA ILE A 160 -8.69 10.62 1.64
C ILE A 160 -9.93 10.21 2.44
N GLY A 161 -10.91 11.11 2.51
CA GLY A 161 -12.15 10.89 3.27
C GLY A 161 -12.02 10.90 4.78
N VAL A 162 -10.91 11.41 5.34
CA VAL A 162 -10.75 11.58 6.78
C VAL A 162 -11.21 12.98 7.21
N ARG A 163 -12.14 13.08 8.17
CA ARG A 163 -12.54 14.38 8.75
C ARG A 163 -12.75 14.32 10.25
N LEU A 164 -12.31 15.37 10.94
CA LEU A 164 -12.68 15.64 12.33
C LEU A 164 -14.02 16.37 12.36
N CYS A 165 -15.02 15.71 12.92
CA CYS A 165 -16.38 16.21 13.07
C CYS A 165 -16.55 16.71 14.50
N ARG A 166 -16.53 18.04 14.69
CA ARG A 166 -16.77 18.69 15.99
C ARG A 166 -18.26 18.94 16.27
N THR A 167 -19.08 18.95 15.22
CA THR A 167 -20.51 19.22 15.27
C THR A 167 -21.28 18.16 14.49
N ILE A 168 -22.59 18.05 14.74
CA ILE A 168 -23.49 17.18 13.99
C ILE A 168 -23.53 17.58 12.51
N ASP A 169 -23.48 18.88 12.21
CA ASP A 169 -23.44 19.38 10.82
C ASP A 169 -22.18 18.90 10.09
N ALA A 170 -21.00 19.00 10.73
CA ALA A 170 -19.76 18.51 10.15
C ALA A 170 -19.76 16.99 9.95
N LEU A 171 -20.47 16.24 10.81
CA LEU A 171 -20.69 14.80 10.63
C LEU A 171 -21.59 14.50 9.43
N ALA A 172 -22.71 15.24 9.29
CA ALA A 172 -23.64 15.08 8.18
C ALA A 172 -22.99 15.42 6.83
N GLU A 173 -22.21 16.49 6.75
CA GLU A 173 -21.44 16.82 5.55
C GLU A 173 -20.45 15.73 5.16
N GLN A 174 -19.71 15.18 6.14
CA GLN A 174 -18.75 14.11 5.87
C GLN A 174 -19.43 12.82 5.43
N LYS A 175 -20.54 12.47 6.07
CA LYS A 175 -21.37 11.33 5.70
C LYS A 175 -21.80 11.42 4.23
N ASN A 176 -22.32 12.57 3.81
CA ASN A 176 -22.76 12.78 2.43
C ASN A 176 -21.58 12.72 1.45
N TYR A 177 -20.44 13.32 1.80
CA TYR A 177 -19.20 13.22 1.02
C TYR A 177 -18.78 11.76 0.79
N LEU A 178 -18.76 10.94 1.86
CA LEU A 178 -18.34 9.54 1.76
C LEU A 178 -19.32 8.67 0.98
N ARG A 179 -20.60 9.06 0.88
CA ARG A 179 -21.62 8.36 0.08
C ARG A 179 -21.66 8.78 -1.38
N GLY A 180 -20.82 9.75 -1.79
CA GLY A 180 -20.86 10.32 -3.14
C GLY A 180 -22.08 11.21 -3.39
N GLU A 181 -22.86 11.52 -2.35
CA GLU A 181 -23.97 12.46 -2.40
C GLU A 181 -23.40 13.87 -2.27
N LYS A 182 -22.96 14.46 -3.39
CA LYS A 182 -22.67 15.90 -3.42
C LYS A 182 -24.00 16.66 -3.28
N ARG A 183 -23.96 17.74 -2.48
CA ARG A 183 -25.02 18.75 -2.43
C ARG A 183 -25.37 19.26 -3.82
#